data_AF-A0A6L2ZZ13-F1
#
_entry.id   AF-A0A6L2ZZ13-F1
#
_cell.length_a   1.000
_cell.length_b   1.000
_cell.length_c   1.000
_cell.angle_alpha   90.00
_cell.angle_beta   90.00
_cell.angle_gamma   90.00
#
_symmetry.space_group_name_H-M   'P 1'
#
loop_
_entity.id
_entity.type
_entity.pdbx_description
1 polymer ?
#
loop_
_entity_poly.entity_id
_entity_poly.type
_entity_poly.pdbx_seq_one_letter_code
_entity_poly.pdbx_strand_id
1 'polypeptide(L)'
;MTCLTYKFNFRNFLVSKYGYEILEALKNLDSLPMNKKHLLMSFDNLIYELSELELENFDLDEYKKARGFINALPENEITNVCIEAYDLYHDIEKYL
;
A
#
# COMPACT_ATOMS: atom_id res chain seq x y z
N MET A 1 -30.21 1.18 -20.76
CA MET A 1 -28.87 0.58 -20.61
C MET A 1 -27.88 1.69 -20.40
N THR A 2 -27.66 2.09 -19.15
CA THR A 2 -26.62 3.05 -18.78
C THR A 2 -25.30 2.28 -18.77
N CYS A 3 -24.50 2.49 -19.80
CA CYS A 3 -23.12 2.04 -19.83
C CYS A 3 -22.41 2.73 -18.66
N LEU A 4 -22.21 2.00 -17.57
CA LEU A 4 -21.37 2.41 -16.46
C LEU A 4 -19.98 2.60 -17.05
N THR A 5 -19.62 3.84 -17.36
CA THR A 5 -18.24 4.23 -17.61
C THR A 5 -17.45 3.91 -16.34
N TYR A 6 -16.98 2.68 -16.23
CA TYR A 6 -15.83 2.32 -15.42
C TYR A 6 -14.68 3.15 -15.98
N LYS A 7 -14.53 4.38 -15.49
CA LYS A 7 -13.27 5.09 -15.53
C LYS A 7 -12.34 4.21 -14.69
N PHE A 8 -11.69 3.26 -15.36
CA PHE A 8 -10.64 2.45 -14.79
C PHE A 8 -9.49 3.42 -14.49
N ASN A 9 -9.57 4.06 -13.32
CA ASN A 9 -8.54 4.96 -12.88
C ASN A 9 -7.36 4.06 -12.51
N PHE A 10 -6.28 4.14 -13.29
CA PHE A 10 -5.09 3.32 -13.09
C PHE A 10 -4.59 3.38 -11.63
N ARG A 11 -4.78 4.52 -10.96
CA ARG A 11 -4.56 4.69 -9.53
C ARG A 11 -5.40 3.72 -8.68
N ASN A 12 -6.70 3.62 -8.91
CA ASN A 12 -7.61 2.75 -8.15
C ASN A 12 -7.25 1.27 -8.36
N PHE A 13 -6.81 0.90 -9.57
CA PHE A 13 -6.30 -0.44 -9.82
C PHE A 13 -5.04 -0.74 -9.01
N LEU A 14 -4.10 0.21 -8.92
CA LEU A 14 -2.86 0.04 -8.15
C LEU A 14 -3.13 0.01 -6.64
N VAL A 15 -4.08 0.78 -6.12
CA VAL A 15 -4.50 0.69 -4.71
C VAL A 15 -5.18 -0.65 -4.43
N SER A 16 -6.02 -1.15 -5.35
CA SER A 16 -6.61 -2.50 -5.25
C SER A 16 -5.61 -3.63 -5.49
N LYS A 17 -4.38 -3.32 -5.94
CA LYS A 17 -3.34 -4.33 -6.13
C LYS A 17 -2.38 -4.35 -4.93
N TYR A 18 -2.00 -3.17 -4.45
CA TYR A 18 -0.98 -2.98 -3.40
C TYR A 18 -1.55 -2.58 -2.03
N GLY A 19 -2.87 -2.60 -1.89
CA GLY A 19 -3.53 -2.06 -0.69
C GLY A 19 -3.23 -2.86 0.58
N TYR A 20 -2.93 -4.16 0.44
CA TYR A 20 -2.51 -5.00 1.56
C TYR A 20 -1.13 -4.56 2.09
N GLU A 21 -0.14 -4.43 1.21
CA GLU A 21 1.22 -4.03 1.56
C GLU A 21 1.25 -2.59 2.08
N ILE A 22 0.41 -1.71 1.54
CA ILE A 22 0.20 -0.36 2.07
C ILE A 22 -0.38 -0.44 3.48
N LEU A 23 -1.42 -1.24 3.72
CA LEU A 23 -2.03 -1.38 5.05
C LEU A 23 -1.04 -1.89 6.08
N GLU A 24 -0.23 -2.89 5.77
CA GLU A 24 0.82 -3.36 6.67
C GLU A 24 1.88 -2.29 6.96
N ALA A 25 2.34 -1.57 5.93
CA ALA A 25 3.25 -0.45 6.12
C ALA A 25 2.63 0.64 7.01
N LEU A 26 1.31 0.84 6.94
CA LEU A 26 0.61 1.78 7.83
C LEU A 26 0.55 1.29 9.27
N LYS A 27 0.38 -0.01 9.51
CA LYS A 27 0.37 -0.57 10.87
C LYS A 27 1.70 -0.44 11.58
N ASN A 28 2.80 -0.49 10.84
CA ASN A 28 4.14 -0.24 11.35
C ASN A 28 4.43 1.24 11.67
N LEU A 29 3.47 2.16 11.42
CA LEU A 29 3.60 3.57 11.78
C LEU A 29 2.83 3.85 13.08
N ASP A 30 3.56 4.02 14.18
CA ASP A 30 2.98 4.08 15.53
C ASP A 30 1.98 5.23 15.80
N SER A 31 2.07 6.39 15.13
CA SER A 31 1.05 7.48 15.18
C SER A 31 1.59 8.84 14.68
N LEU A 32 2.10 8.93 13.46
CA LEU A 32 2.59 10.20 12.89
C LEU A 32 1.69 10.67 11.75
N PRO A 33 1.67 11.98 11.42
CA PRO A 33 1.00 12.43 10.21
C PRO A 33 1.53 11.61 9.03
N MET A 34 0.62 10.96 8.31
CA MET A 34 0.95 10.19 7.12
C MET A 34 1.51 11.14 6.07
N ASN A 35 2.83 11.17 6.00
CA ASN A 35 3.58 11.78 4.92
C ASN A 35 4.32 10.68 4.16
N LYS A 36 4.64 10.94 2.90
CA LYS A 36 5.29 9.95 2.02
C LYS A 36 6.56 9.40 2.63
N LYS A 37 7.37 10.28 3.24
CA LYS A 37 8.67 9.89 3.79
C LYS A 37 8.52 8.81 4.86
N HIS A 38 7.60 8.99 5.81
CA HIS A 38 7.36 8.00 6.86
C HIS A 38 6.81 6.70 6.29
N LEU A 39 5.90 6.78 5.31
CA LEU A 39 5.37 5.59 4.64
C LEU A 39 6.47 4.80 3.93
N LEU A 40 7.35 5.48 3.18
CA LEU A 40 8.48 4.83 2.52
C LEU A 40 9.46 4.22 3.52
N MET A 41 9.71 4.86 4.66
CA MET A 41 10.55 4.28 5.72
C MET A 41 9.93 3.02 6.32
N SER A 42 8.61 2.99 6.49
CA SER A 42 7.90 1.79 6.95
C SER A 42 8.03 0.63 5.95
N PHE A 43 7.89 0.94 4.66
CA PHE A 43 8.17 -0.03 3.59
C PHE A 43 9.63 -0.53 3.60
N ASP A 44 10.60 0.36 3.80
CA ASP A 44 12.02 -0.02 3.86
C ASP A 44 12.28 -0.99 5.03
N ASN A 45 11.67 -0.73 6.20
CA ASN A 45 11.76 -1.63 7.35
C ASN A 45 11.11 -2.99 7.08
N LEU A 46 9.89 -3.01 6.54
CA LEU A 46 9.20 -4.26 6.18
C LEU A 46 10.00 -5.08 5.16
N ILE A 47 10.49 -4.45 4.10
CA ILE A 47 11.31 -5.13 3.08
C ILE A 47 12.58 -5.70 3.71
N TYR A 48 13.22 -4.97 4.63
CA TYR A 48 14.38 -5.45 5.35
C TYR A 48 14.04 -6.67 6.21
N GLU A 49 13.00 -6.60 7.04
CA GLU A 49 12.55 -7.70 7.90
C GLU A 49 12.17 -8.94 7.08
N LEU A 50 11.39 -8.79 6.02
CA LEU A 50 11.00 -9.88 5.13
C LEU A 50 12.22 -10.51 4.43
N SER A 51 13.24 -9.70 4.10
CA SER A 51 14.47 -10.20 3.48
C SER A 51 15.35 -11.02 4.45
N GLU A 52 15.35 -10.66 5.74
CA GLU A 52 16.05 -11.41 6.79
C GLU A 52 15.34 -12.72 7.15
N LEU A 53 14.02 -12.79 6.97
CA LEU A 53 13.20 -13.97 7.27
C LEU A 53 13.25 -15.07 6.19
N GLU A 54 14.04 -14.90 5.12
CA GLU A 54 14.13 -15.82 3.97
C GLU A 54 12.75 -16.19 3.36
N LEU A 55 11.76 -15.30 3.48
CA LEU A 55 10.42 -15.51 2.92
C LEU A 55 10.48 -15.61 1.38
N GLU A 56 9.55 -16.36 0.80
CA GLU A 56 9.52 -16.61 -0.64
C GLU A 56 9.66 -15.31 -1.45
N ASN A 57 10.55 -15.31 -2.44
CA ASN A 57 10.92 -14.15 -3.26
C ASN A 57 9.72 -13.37 -3.85
N PHE A 58 8.55 -13.98 -3.94
CA PHE A 58 7.34 -13.38 -4.49
C PHE A 58 6.76 -12.29 -3.58
N ASP A 59 6.66 -12.54 -2.28
CA ASP A 59 6.06 -11.58 -1.34
C ASP A 59 6.94 -10.32 -1.25
N LEU A 60 8.25 -10.49 -1.10
CA LEU A 60 9.23 -9.40 -1.05
C LEU A 60 9.18 -8.49 -2.30
N ASP A 61 8.91 -9.05 -3.48
CA ASP A 61 8.84 -8.29 -4.73
C ASP A 61 7.58 -7.42 -4.81
N GLU A 62 6.45 -7.87 -4.25
CA GLU A 62 5.23 -7.06 -4.17
C GLU A 62 5.39 -5.87 -3.23
N TYR A 63 6.07 -6.01 -2.06
CA TYR A 63 6.40 -4.84 -1.22
C TYR A 63 7.33 -3.86 -1.91
N LYS A 64 8.32 -4.33 -2.67
CA LYS A 64 9.22 -3.46 -3.46
C LYS A 64 8.45 -2.68 -4.52
N LYS A 65 7.50 -3.32 -5.21
CA LYS A 65 6.62 -2.67 -6.20
C LYS A 65 5.67 -1.67 -5.54
N ALA A 66 5.03 -2.04 -4.43
CA ALA A 66 4.14 -1.16 -3.66
C ALA A 66 4.87 0.10 -3.17
N ARG A 67 6.07 -0.06 -2.63
CA ARG A 67 6.96 1.06 -2.27
C ARG A 67 7.28 1.94 -3.47
N GLY A 68 7.60 1.35 -4.62
CA GLY A 68 7.85 2.07 -5.87
C GLY A 68 6.65 2.92 -6.31
N PHE A 69 5.44 2.35 -6.21
CA PHE A 69 4.20 3.06 -6.46
C PHE A 69 4.01 4.26 -5.52
N ILE A 70 4.17 4.08 -4.20
CA ILE A 70 4.07 5.17 -3.21
C ILE A 70 5.09 6.28 -3.49
N ASN A 71 6.31 5.93 -3.87
CA ASN A 71 7.35 6.91 -4.20
C ASN A 71 6.98 7.78 -5.41
N ALA A 72 6.31 7.18 -6.41
CA ALA A 72 5.90 7.84 -7.65
C ALA A 72 4.68 8.76 -7.48
N LEU A 73 3.85 8.55 -6.47
CA LEU A 73 2.69 9.42 -6.19
C LEU A 73 3.14 10.80 -5.72
N PRO A 74 2.39 11.88 -5.97
CA PRO A 74 2.67 13.18 -5.36
C PRO A 74 2.25 13.20 -3.88
N GLU A 75 2.86 14.08 -3.06
CA GLU A 75 2.65 14.12 -1.60
C GLU A 75 1.17 14.29 -1.20
N ASN A 76 0.44 15.11 -1.96
CA ASN A 76 -0.98 15.40 -1.74
C ASN A 76 -1.92 14.21 -2.02
N GLU A 77 -1.43 13.14 -2.65
CA GLU A 77 -2.22 11.94 -2.91
C GLU A 77 -2.00 10.82 -1.88
N ILE A 78 -0.93 10.92 -1.08
CA ILE A 78 -0.54 9.86 -0.13
C ILE A 78 -1.66 9.57 0.86
N THR A 79 -2.21 10.61 1.49
CA THR A 79 -3.29 10.45 2.47
C THR A 79 -4.50 9.76 1.87
N ASN A 80 -4.90 10.10 0.65
CA ASN A 80 -6.05 9.50 -0.01
C ASN A 80 -5.81 8.02 -0.33
N VAL A 81 -4.61 7.69 -0.83
CA VAL A 81 -4.24 6.29 -1.11
C VAL A 81 -4.19 5.45 0.16
N CYS A 82 -3.68 6.00 1.26
CA CYS A 82 -3.68 5.31 2.54
C CYS A 82 -5.09 5.06 3.08
N ILE A 83 -5.98 6.05 2.98
CA ILE A 83 -7.40 5.90 3.38
C ILE A 83 -8.07 4.84 2.50
N GLU A 84 -7.90 4.89 1.18
CA GLU A 84 -8.48 3.93 0.26
C GLU A 84 -7.97 2.50 0.51
N ALA A 85 -6.66 2.33 0.78
CA ALA A 85 -6.10 1.03 1.14
C ALA A 85 -6.66 0.53 2.48
N TYR A 86 -6.79 1.40 3.47
CA TYR A 86 -7.40 1.06 4.76
C TYR A 86 -8.86 0.63 4.58
N ASP A 87 -9.68 1.42 3.89
CA ASP A 87 -11.10 1.13 3.68
C ASP A 87 -11.32 -0.19 2.93
N LEU A 88 -10.43 -0.52 1.98
CA LEU A 88 -10.55 -1.74 1.18
C LEU A 88 -10.10 -3.00 1.93
N TYR A 89 -9.02 -2.92 2.73
CA TYR A 89 -8.35 -4.10 3.26
C TYR A 89 -8.50 -4.28 4.77
N HIS A 90 -8.82 -3.23 5.53
CA HIS A 90 -8.99 -3.31 6.98
C HIS A 90 -10.06 -4.33 7.39
N ASP A 91 -11.16 -4.41 6.64
CA ASP A 91 -12.22 -5.37 6.92
C ASP A 91 -11.92 -6.77 6.38
N ILE A 92 -11.12 -6.90 5.32
CA ILE A 92 -10.72 -8.20 4.76
C ILE A 92 -9.79 -8.92 5.73
N GLU A 93 -8.91 -8.19 6.40
CA GLU A 93 -7.97 -8.74 7.37
C GLU A 93 -8.66 -9.38 8.59
N LYS A 94 -9.88 -8.96 8.95
CA LYS A 94 -10.66 -9.65 10.00
C LYS A 94 -11.05 -11.08 9.64
N TYR A 95 -10.98 -11.45 8.36
CA TYR A 95 -11.41 -12.76 7.84
C TYR A 95 -10.26 -13.61 7.29
N LEU A 96 -9.01 -13.12 7.36
CA LEU A 96 -7.78 -13.87 7.07
C LEU A 96 -7.20 -14.46 8.36
#